data_AF-A0A8T2HP12-F1
#
_entry.id   AF-A0A8T2HP12-F1
#
_cell.length_a   1.000
_cell.length_b   1.000
_cell.length_c   1.000
_cell.angle_alpha   90.00
_cell.angle_beta   90.00
_cell.angle_gamma   90.00
#
_symmetry.space_group_name_H-M   'P 1'
#
loop_
_entity.id
_entity.type
_entity.pdbx_description
1 polymer ?
#
loop_
_entity_poly.entity_id
_entity_poly.type
_entity_poly.pdbx_seq_one_letter_code
_entity_poly.pdbx_strand_id
1 'polypeptide(L)'
;MIGLAGAGRLFNEEALRIMAKNNERPIIFPMSNPTSKMECTFADAMEATQGRAIFACGSPQEDIEALGPNGRTHCSASQANNMYIFPGLAFGAFLAQGNVVSDHMIMAAAEALPSLITEGELKNGRVFPSMENIRSISAHVACEVIKAAADEGNVSNTFLIRALAKGEEELKRYVQRHMYTPDYRSLVPPLDNSKMPASHHQR
;
A
#
# COMPACT_ATOMS: atom_id res chain seq x y z
N MET A 1 15.15 0.78 -14.97
CA MET A 1 15.78 -0.53 -14.82
C MET A 1 15.14 -1.23 -13.63
N ILE A 2 14.60 -2.44 -13.83
CA ILE A 2 13.89 -3.21 -12.79
C ILE A 2 14.53 -4.59 -12.71
N GLY A 3 14.90 -5.03 -11.52
CA GLY A 3 15.63 -6.27 -11.26
C GLY A 3 14.78 -7.26 -10.49
N LEU A 4 14.61 -8.47 -11.03
CA LEU A 4 13.80 -9.55 -10.47
C LEU A 4 14.52 -10.90 -10.57
N ALA A 5 15.86 -10.89 -10.68
CA ALA A 5 16.63 -12.06 -11.09
C ALA A 5 17.06 -12.96 -9.92
N GLY A 6 17.05 -12.45 -8.68
CA GLY A 6 17.51 -13.18 -7.49
C GLY A 6 19.02 -13.48 -7.49
N ALA A 7 19.80 -12.88 -8.41
CA ALA A 7 21.20 -13.23 -8.62
C ALA A 7 22.19 -12.31 -7.87
N GLY A 8 21.73 -11.15 -7.37
CA GLY A 8 22.57 -10.18 -6.65
C GLY A 8 23.55 -9.42 -7.55
N ARG A 9 23.81 -8.15 -7.21
CA ARG A 9 24.87 -7.29 -7.80
C ARG A 9 24.91 -7.20 -9.33
N LEU A 10 23.78 -7.42 -10.01
CA LEU A 10 23.68 -7.32 -11.46
C LEU A 10 23.68 -5.86 -11.96
N PHE A 11 23.21 -4.92 -11.14
CA PHE A 11 23.24 -3.49 -11.45
C PHE A 11 24.56 -2.91 -10.94
N ASN A 12 25.64 -3.25 -11.64
CA ASN A 12 26.96 -2.74 -11.33
C ASN A 12 27.09 -1.23 -11.61
N GLU A 13 28.20 -0.62 -11.17
CA GLU A 13 28.43 0.81 -11.30
C GLU A 13 28.36 1.30 -12.76
N GLU A 14 28.91 0.54 -13.70
CA GLU A 14 28.86 0.89 -15.12
C GLU A 14 27.42 0.99 -15.63
N ALA A 15 26.59 -0.02 -15.35
CA ALA A 15 25.18 -0.02 -15.73
C ALA A 15 24.42 1.15 -15.08
N LEU A 16 24.66 1.41 -13.80
CA LEU A 16 24.04 2.53 -13.08
C LEU A 16 24.45 3.89 -13.67
N ARG A 17 25.72 4.08 -14.01
CA ARG A 17 26.21 5.31 -14.65
C ARG A 17 25.67 5.50 -16.06
N ILE A 18 25.49 4.42 -16.83
CA ILE A 18 24.82 4.47 -18.14
C ILE A 18 23.36 4.93 -17.97
N MET A 19 22.64 4.37 -17.00
CA MET A 19 21.28 4.83 -16.67
C MET A 19 21.27 6.31 -16.27
N ALA A 20 22.21 6.75 -15.44
CA ALA A 20 22.33 8.13 -14.99
C ALA A 20 22.71 9.12 -16.11
N LYS A 21 23.47 8.66 -17.12
CA LYS A 21 23.86 9.45 -18.29
C LYS A 21 22.68 9.68 -19.24
N ASN A 22 21.86 8.65 -19.45
CA ASN A 22 20.77 8.69 -20.44
C ASN A 22 19.46 9.25 -19.88
N ASN A 23 19.35 9.43 -18.56
CA ASN A 23 18.11 9.84 -17.91
C ASN A 23 18.39 10.90 -16.84
N GLU A 24 17.59 11.97 -16.84
CA GLU A 24 17.66 13.03 -15.83
C GLU A 24 17.31 12.51 -14.44
N ARG A 25 16.29 11.65 -14.32
CA ARG A 25 15.94 10.92 -13.09
C ARG A 25 15.79 9.43 -13.38
N PRO A 26 16.86 8.63 -13.31
CA PRO A 26 16.80 7.21 -13.68
C PRO A 26 15.99 6.40 -12.67
N ILE A 27 15.02 5.62 -13.14
CA ILE A 27 14.30 4.62 -12.31
C ILE A 27 15.19 3.40 -12.14
N ILE A 28 15.49 3.03 -10.89
CA ILE A 28 16.35 1.89 -10.51
C ILE A 28 15.66 1.10 -9.40
N PHE A 29 15.03 -0.02 -9.75
CA PHE A 29 14.26 -0.86 -8.83
C PHE A 29 14.88 -2.25 -8.65
N PRO A 30 15.82 -2.45 -7.69
CA PRO A 30 16.32 -3.77 -7.33
C PRO A 30 15.33 -4.51 -6.42
N MET A 31 14.50 -5.39 -6.98
CA MET A 31 13.36 -6.00 -6.28
C MET A 31 13.69 -7.37 -5.67
N SER A 32 14.86 -7.93 -5.98
CA SER A 32 15.26 -9.24 -5.48
C SER A 32 15.44 -9.26 -3.96
N ASN A 33 14.93 -10.31 -3.32
CA ASN A 33 15.01 -10.53 -1.87
C ASN A 33 15.81 -11.81 -1.56
N PRO A 34 16.47 -11.90 -0.39
CA PRO A 34 16.69 -10.85 0.61
C PRO A 34 17.77 -9.84 0.15
N THR A 35 18.19 -8.89 1.00
CA THR A 35 19.20 -7.86 0.69
C THR A 35 20.46 -8.39 -0.02
N SER A 36 20.94 -9.58 0.36
CA SER A 36 22.11 -10.22 -0.29
C SER A 36 21.92 -10.56 -1.78
N LYS A 37 20.68 -10.55 -2.28
CA LYS A 37 20.29 -10.86 -3.66
C LYS A 37 19.81 -9.66 -4.45
N MET A 38 19.80 -8.46 -3.84
CA MET A 38 19.45 -7.23 -4.54
C MET A 38 20.45 -6.93 -5.67
N GLU A 39 19.93 -6.43 -6.78
CA GLU A 39 20.74 -6.11 -7.96
C GLU A 39 21.73 -4.95 -7.71
N CYS A 40 21.39 -4.01 -6.84
CA CYS A 40 22.28 -3.03 -6.23
C CYS A 40 21.71 -2.56 -4.88
N THR A 41 22.52 -1.92 -4.05
CA THR A 41 22.03 -1.24 -2.84
C THR A 41 21.48 0.15 -3.16
N PHE A 42 20.79 0.77 -2.20
CA PHE A 42 20.37 2.16 -2.31
C PHE A 42 21.57 3.13 -2.43
N ALA A 43 22.63 2.88 -1.66
CA ALA A 43 23.85 3.67 -1.69
C ALA A 43 24.53 3.63 -3.07
N ASP A 44 24.67 2.43 -3.67
CA ASP A 44 25.27 2.27 -5.01
C ASP A 44 24.50 3.11 -6.05
N ALA A 45 23.17 3.04 -6.03
CA ALA A 45 22.32 3.78 -6.94
C ALA A 45 22.44 5.29 -6.75
N MET A 46 22.42 5.77 -5.50
CA MET A 46 22.52 7.20 -5.20
C MET A 46 23.89 7.77 -5.54
N GLU A 47 24.97 7.05 -5.26
CA GLU A 47 26.33 7.45 -5.62
C GLU A 47 26.51 7.54 -7.15
N ALA A 48 26.17 6.47 -7.88
CA ALA A 48 26.34 6.42 -9.33
C ALA A 48 25.49 7.47 -10.07
N THR A 49 24.38 7.89 -9.46
CA THR A 49 23.40 8.80 -10.09
C THR A 49 23.43 10.22 -9.51
N GLN A 50 24.33 10.51 -8.55
CA GLN A 50 24.44 11.81 -7.87
C GLN A 50 23.11 12.22 -7.22
N GLY A 51 22.48 11.30 -6.50
CA GLY A 51 21.23 11.52 -5.77
C GLY A 51 19.97 11.67 -6.64
N ARG A 52 20.06 11.45 -7.97
CA ARG A 52 18.93 11.68 -8.90
C ARG A 52 18.03 10.46 -9.12
N ALA A 53 18.45 9.28 -8.67
CA ALA A 53 17.71 8.06 -8.94
C ALA A 53 16.33 8.05 -8.27
N ILE A 54 15.35 7.51 -8.99
CA ILE A 54 14.06 7.13 -8.42
C ILE A 54 14.21 5.67 -8.01
N PHE A 55 14.18 5.40 -6.70
CA PHE A 55 14.56 4.12 -6.14
C PHE A 55 13.46 3.48 -5.30
N ALA A 56 13.22 2.19 -5.56
CA ALA A 56 12.39 1.33 -4.74
C ALA A 56 12.95 -0.10 -4.74
N CYS A 57 12.83 -0.81 -3.63
CA CYS A 57 13.43 -2.14 -3.49
C CYS A 57 12.52 -3.08 -2.69
N GLY A 58 12.77 -4.39 -2.80
CA GLY A 58 11.96 -5.40 -2.08
C GLY A 58 12.28 -5.47 -0.59
N SER A 59 13.56 -5.32 -0.23
CA SER A 59 14.07 -5.41 1.14
C SER A 59 14.32 -4.02 1.73
N PRO A 60 14.05 -3.78 3.03
CA PRO A 60 14.29 -2.47 3.65
C PRO A 60 15.74 -1.99 3.48
N GLN A 61 15.90 -0.69 3.30
CA GLN A 61 17.18 0.00 3.23
C GLN A 61 17.12 1.24 4.13
N GLU A 62 18.27 1.66 4.66
CA GLU A 62 18.37 2.87 5.46
C GLU A 62 18.36 4.12 4.58
N ASP A 63 17.80 5.20 5.10
CA ASP A 63 17.86 6.53 4.48
C ASP A 63 19.30 7.05 4.54
N ILE A 64 19.74 7.79 3.51
CA ILE A 64 21.12 8.27 3.41
C ILE A 64 21.18 9.75 2.98
N GLU A 65 22.32 10.39 3.25
CA GLU A 65 22.67 11.68 2.69
C GLU A 65 23.44 11.49 1.38
N ALA A 66 22.82 11.82 0.25
CA ALA A 66 23.46 11.73 -1.07
C ALA A 66 24.01 13.09 -1.51
N LEU A 67 25.18 13.10 -2.16
CA LEU A 67 25.69 14.29 -2.82
C LEU A 67 25.05 14.42 -4.21
N GLY A 68 24.25 15.47 -4.38
CA GLY A 68 23.64 15.82 -5.66
C GLY A 68 24.15 17.14 -6.23
N PRO A 69 23.60 17.59 -7.38
CA PRO A 69 24.00 18.83 -8.05
C PRO A 69 23.87 20.08 -7.17
N ASN A 70 22.94 20.06 -6.20
CA ASN A 70 22.63 21.19 -5.32
C ASN A 70 23.21 21.03 -3.90
N GLY A 71 24.16 20.10 -3.71
CA GLY A 71 24.73 19.78 -2.41
C GLY A 71 24.21 18.46 -1.83
N ARG A 72 24.39 18.27 -0.52
CA ARG A 72 23.90 17.07 0.18
C ARG A 72 22.38 17.15 0.36
N THR A 73 21.70 16.05 0.12
CA THR A 73 20.26 15.93 0.31
C THR A 73 19.93 14.62 0.99
N HIS A 74 19.00 14.68 1.93
CA HIS A 74 18.42 13.51 2.55
C HIS A 74 17.58 12.74 1.54
N CYS A 75 17.91 11.47 1.32
CA CYS A 75 17.22 10.59 0.38
C CYS A 75 16.66 9.39 1.14
N SER A 76 15.37 9.12 0.94
CA SER A 76 14.73 7.93 1.53
C SER A 76 14.59 6.80 0.52
N ALA A 77 14.85 5.57 0.98
CA ALA A 77 14.61 4.38 0.17
C ALA A 77 13.15 3.96 0.26
N SER A 78 12.49 3.76 -0.89
CA SER A 78 11.14 3.19 -0.89
C SER A 78 11.19 1.67 -0.85
N GLN A 79 10.28 1.06 -0.08
CA GLN A 79 10.07 -0.38 -0.12
C GLN A 79 8.85 -0.70 -0.98
N ALA A 80 9.06 -1.41 -2.08
CA ALA A 80 8.00 -1.90 -2.95
C ALA A 80 7.50 -3.26 -2.44
N ASN A 81 6.65 -3.23 -1.41
CA ASN A 81 6.15 -4.44 -0.75
C ASN A 81 4.70 -4.74 -1.15
N ASN A 82 4.39 -6.02 -1.41
CA ASN A 82 3.03 -6.46 -1.72
C ASN A 82 2.02 -6.19 -0.59
N MET A 83 2.48 -5.89 0.63
CA MET A 83 1.67 -5.43 1.75
C MET A 83 0.78 -4.23 1.41
N TYR A 84 1.18 -3.37 0.47
CA TYR A 84 0.35 -2.24 0.02
C TYR A 84 -0.89 -2.67 -0.78
N ILE A 85 -0.85 -3.85 -1.42
CA ILE A 85 -1.88 -4.31 -2.36
C ILE A 85 -2.73 -5.42 -1.73
N PHE A 86 -2.12 -6.52 -1.28
CA PHE A 86 -2.84 -7.74 -0.94
C PHE A 86 -3.93 -7.57 0.13
N PRO A 87 -3.73 -6.81 1.22
CA PRO A 87 -4.78 -6.63 2.22
C PRO A 87 -6.01 -5.91 1.66
N GLY A 88 -5.81 -4.82 0.92
CA GLY A 88 -6.90 -4.05 0.30
C GLY A 88 -7.59 -4.81 -0.82
N LEU A 89 -6.82 -5.45 -1.71
CA LEU A 89 -7.34 -6.28 -2.78
C LEU A 89 -8.20 -7.44 -2.26
N ALA A 90 -7.67 -8.21 -1.31
CA ALA A 90 -8.38 -9.34 -0.73
C ALA A 90 -9.63 -8.87 0.02
N PHE A 91 -9.54 -7.77 0.77
CA PHE A 91 -10.68 -7.25 1.53
C PHE A 91 -11.77 -6.68 0.63
N GLY A 92 -11.39 -5.93 -0.42
CA GLY A 92 -12.33 -5.41 -1.42
C GLY A 92 -13.05 -6.55 -2.15
N ALA A 93 -12.32 -7.56 -2.62
CA ALA A 93 -12.89 -8.74 -3.24
C ALA A 93 -13.82 -9.52 -2.29
N PHE A 94 -13.43 -9.68 -1.02
CA PHE A 94 -14.25 -10.32 0.01
C PHE A 94 -15.57 -9.57 0.24
N LEU A 95 -15.53 -8.25 0.35
CA LEU A 95 -16.73 -7.44 0.53
C LEU A 95 -17.61 -7.45 -0.71
N ALA A 96 -17.02 -7.45 -1.91
CA ALA A 96 -17.76 -7.54 -3.18
C ALA A 96 -18.58 -8.83 -3.29
N GLN A 97 -18.09 -9.93 -2.71
CA GLN A 97 -18.67 -11.26 -2.87
C GLN A 97 -18.81 -11.65 -4.35
N GLY A 98 -17.88 -11.18 -5.19
CA GLY A 98 -17.74 -11.60 -6.59
C GLY A 98 -17.20 -13.03 -6.70
N ASN A 99 -17.23 -13.59 -7.91
CA ASN A 99 -16.75 -14.96 -8.15
C ASN A 99 -15.28 -15.02 -8.58
N VAL A 100 -14.72 -13.89 -9.01
CA VAL A 100 -13.37 -13.79 -9.61
C VAL A 100 -12.67 -12.55 -9.06
N VAL A 101 -11.35 -12.62 -8.92
CA VAL A 101 -10.50 -11.43 -8.80
C VAL A 101 -9.92 -11.16 -10.18
N SER A 102 -10.36 -10.08 -10.84
CA SER A 102 -9.97 -9.77 -12.22
C SER A 102 -8.67 -8.98 -12.30
N ASP A 103 -8.06 -8.94 -13.49
CA ASP A 103 -6.89 -8.10 -13.76
C ASP A 103 -7.19 -6.60 -13.55
N HIS A 104 -8.42 -6.17 -13.84
CA HIS A 104 -8.81 -4.77 -13.65
C HIS A 104 -9.00 -4.42 -12.17
N MET A 105 -9.47 -5.36 -11.33
CA MET A 105 -9.42 -5.20 -9.87
C MET A 105 -7.97 -5.09 -9.35
N ILE A 106 -7.04 -5.89 -9.88
CA ILE A 106 -5.61 -5.83 -9.52
C ILE A 106 -4.99 -4.50 -9.98
N MET A 107 -5.32 -4.05 -11.19
CA MET A 107 -4.86 -2.77 -11.73
C MET A 107 -5.37 -1.61 -10.87
N ALA A 108 -6.66 -1.59 -10.54
CA ALA A 108 -7.26 -0.57 -9.68
C ALA A 108 -6.57 -0.51 -8.31
N ALA A 109 -6.18 -1.65 -7.74
CA ALA A 109 -5.41 -1.69 -6.50
C ALA A 109 -4.04 -1.00 -6.64
N ALA A 110 -3.33 -1.21 -7.76
CA ALA A 110 -2.03 -0.59 -8.02
C ALA A 110 -2.16 0.92 -8.29
N GLU A 111 -3.16 1.32 -9.07
CA GLU A 111 -3.45 2.72 -9.42
C GLU A 111 -3.96 3.55 -8.23
N ALA A 112 -4.46 2.89 -7.18
CA ALA A 112 -4.87 3.55 -5.94
C ALA A 112 -3.68 4.09 -5.11
N LEU A 113 -2.48 3.52 -5.24
CA LEU A 113 -1.34 3.87 -4.37
C LEU A 113 -0.76 5.27 -4.60
N PRO A 114 -0.53 5.74 -5.84
CA PRO A 114 0.09 7.04 -6.07
C PRO A 114 -0.68 8.22 -5.48
N SER A 115 -2.01 8.12 -5.38
CA SER A 115 -2.86 9.17 -4.80
C SER A 115 -2.66 9.36 -3.29
N LEU A 116 -2.05 8.38 -2.62
CA LEU A 116 -1.80 8.36 -1.18
C LEU A 116 -0.42 8.87 -0.79
N ILE A 117 0.44 9.18 -1.77
CA ILE A 117 1.77 9.73 -1.54
C ILE A 117 1.65 11.23 -1.36
N THR A 118 2.12 11.74 -0.22
CA THR A 118 2.12 13.18 0.04
C THR A 118 3.19 13.90 -0.77
N GLU A 119 3.00 15.20 -1.02
CA GLU A 119 4.01 16.02 -1.71
C GLU A 119 5.35 16.04 -0.95
N GLY A 120 5.31 15.98 0.38
CA GLY A 120 6.50 15.90 1.23
C GLY A 120 7.26 14.58 1.07
N GLU A 121 6.55 13.44 1.07
CA GLU A 121 7.16 12.13 0.80
C GLU A 121 7.79 12.09 -0.59
N LEU A 122 7.09 12.61 -1.60
CA LEU A 122 7.59 12.66 -2.98
C LEU A 122 8.84 13.55 -3.11
N LYS A 123 8.88 14.71 -2.43
CA LYS A 123 10.06 15.60 -2.37
C LYS A 123 11.27 14.92 -1.72
N ASN A 124 11.06 14.03 -0.76
CA ASN A 124 12.11 13.24 -0.12
C ASN A 124 12.52 11.99 -0.94
N GLY A 125 12.00 11.85 -2.17
CA GLY A 125 12.33 10.76 -3.09
C GLY A 125 11.52 9.49 -2.89
N ARG A 126 10.51 9.49 -2.02
CA ARG A 126 9.64 8.33 -1.82
C ARG A 126 8.68 8.15 -2.99
N VAL A 127 8.52 6.91 -3.43
CA VAL A 127 7.58 6.49 -4.48
C VAL A 127 6.54 5.48 -4.00
N PHE A 128 6.50 5.24 -2.69
CA PHE A 128 5.45 4.50 -1.99
C PHE A 128 5.03 5.30 -0.74
N PRO A 129 3.75 5.23 -0.34
CA PRO A 129 3.26 5.93 0.85
C PRO A 129 3.83 5.32 2.14
N SER A 130 3.88 6.08 3.23
CA SER A 130 4.35 5.58 4.52
C SER A 130 3.60 4.32 5.00
N MET A 131 4.36 3.33 5.47
CA MET A 131 3.81 2.09 6.05
C MET A 131 3.04 2.32 7.35
N GLU A 132 3.25 3.44 8.05
CA GLU A 132 2.47 3.79 9.24
C GLU A 132 0.97 3.92 8.93
N ASN A 133 0.65 4.27 7.67
CA ASN A 133 -0.71 4.42 7.17
C ASN A 133 -1.27 3.13 6.55
N ILE A 134 -0.65 1.96 6.75
CA ILE A 134 -1.02 0.75 6.01
C ILE A 134 -2.50 0.36 6.14
N ARG A 135 -3.13 0.62 7.29
CA ARG A 135 -4.56 0.35 7.49
C ARG A 135 -5.44 1.27 6.64
N SER A 136 -5.15 2.58 6.60
CA SER A 136 -5.91 3.52 5.76
C SER A 136 -5.64 3.29 4.27
N ILE A 137 -4.40 2.94 3.91
CA ILE A 137 -4.04 2.52 2.56
C ILE A 137 -4.86 1.29 2.14
N SER A 138 -4.91 0.26 2.97
CA SER A 138 -5.68 -0.97 2.69
C SER A 138 -7.17 -0.67 2.50
N ALA A 139 -7.73 0.24 3.29
CA ALA A 139 -9.13 0.66 3.14
C ALA A 139 -9.36 1.40 1.82
N HIS A 140 -8.47 2.31 1.43
CA HIS A 140 -8.56 3.02 0.16
C HIS A 140 -8.44 2.08 -1.03
N VAL A 141 -7.44 1.19 -1.02
CA VAL A 141 -7.26 0.14 -2.04
C VAL A 141 -8.50 -0.74 -2.14
N ALA A 142 -9.10 -1.14 -1.01
CA ALA A 142 -10.34 -1.92 -1.01
C ALA A 142 -11.51 -1.17 -1.66
N CYS A 143 -11.63 0.15 -1.44
CA CYS A 143 -12.66 0.96 -2.12
C CYS A 143 -12.48 0.94 -3.64
N GLU A 144 -11.26 1.17 -4.14
CA GLU A 144 -11.00 1.19 -5.59
C GLU A 144 -11.20 -0.19 -6.22
N VAL A 145 -10.80 -1.25 -5.53
CA VAL A 145 -11.05 -2.64 -5.95
C VAL A 145 -12.55 -2.95 -6.03
N ILE A 146 -13.33 -2.45 -5.08
CA ILE A 146 -14.80 -2.62 -5.09
C ILE A 146 -15.42 -1.86 -6.26
N LYS A 147 -14.96 -0.64 -6.55
CA LYS A 147 -15.43 0.14 -7.70
C LYS A 147 -15.16 -0.61 -9.01
N ALA A 148 -13.93 -1.12 -9.19
CA ALA A 148 -13.58 -1.93 -10.35
C ALA A 148 -14.43 -3.20 -10.48
N ALA A 149 -14.67 -3.91 -9.36
CA ALA A 149 -15.56 -5.07 -9.35
C ALA A 149 -17.00 -4.69 -9.72
N ALA A 150 -17.50 -3.54 -9.27
CA ALA A 150 -18.84 -3.06 -9.58
C ALA A 150 -19.00 -2.72 -11.07
N ASP A 151 -17.99 -2.08 -11.66
CA ASP A 151 -17.95 -1.74 -13.09
C ASP A 151 -18.00 -2.99 -13.98
N GLU A 152 -17.46 -4.11 -13.50
CA GLU A 152 -17.51 -5.42 -14.17
C GLU A 152 -18.79 -6.22 -13.90
N GLY A 153 -19.70 -5.71 -13.05
CA GLY A 153 -20.86 -6.48 -12.58
C GLY A 153 -20.49 -7.67 -11.68
N ASN A 154 -19.29 -7.66 -11.10
CA ASN A 154 -18.73 -8.72 -10.25
C ASN A 154 -18.93 -8.43 -8.75
N VAL A 155 -20.11 -7.93 -8.39
CA VAL A 155 -20.52 -7.66 -6.99
C VAL A 155 -21.87 -8.34 -6.74
N SER A 156 -21.92 -9.23 -5.76
CA SER A 156 -23.18 -9.88 -5.35
C SER A 156 -23.67 -9.45 -3.95
N ASN A 157 -22.83 -8.75 -3.18
CA ASN A 157 -23.20 -8.25 -1.86
C ASN A 157 -24.20 -7.08 -1.93
N THR A 158 -25.46 -7.36 -1.64
CA THR A 158 -26.56 -6.37 -1.67
C THR A 158 -26.34 -5.18 -0.74
N PHE A 159 -25.69 -5.36 0.41
CA PHE A 159 -25.42 -4.24 1.33
C PHE A 159 -24.34 -3.32 0.76
N LEU A 160 -23.33 -3.89 0.11
CA LEU A 160 -22.28 -3.12 -0.56
C LEU A 160 -22.83 -2.35 -1.77
N ILE A 161 -23.68 -2.97 -2.59
CA ILE A 161 -24.35 -2.31 -3.72
C ILE A 161 -25.11 -1.06 -3.25
N ARG A 162 -25.80 -1.15 -2.09
CA ARG A 162 -26.48 0.01 -1.48
C ARG A 162 -25.51 1.08 -0.99
N ALA A 163 -24.33 0.70 -0.49
CA ALA A 163 -23.30 1.65 -0.08
C ALA A 163 -22.72 2.38 -1.29
N LEU A 164 -22.40 1.67 -2.38
CA LEU A 164 -21.95 2.24 -3.64
C LEU A 164 -22.94 3.26 -4.22
N ALA A 165 -24.23 2.92 -4.23
CA ALA A 165 -25.29 3.81 -4.72
C ALA A 165 -25.42 5.12 -3.91
N LYS A 166 -24.91 5.17 -2.68
CA LYS A 166 -24.90 6.36 -1.82
C LYS A 166 -23.64 7.22 -1.98
N GLY A 167 -22.70 6.79 -2.81
CA GLY A 167 -21.48 7.54 -3.13
C GLY A 167 -20.25 7.13 -2.31
N GLU A 168 -19.13 7.76 -2.64
CA GLU A 168 -17.80 7.34 -2.19
C GLU A 168 -17.61 7.41 -0.67
N GLU A 169 -18.17 8.42 -0.01
CA GLU A 169 -18.04 8.57 1.44
C GLU A 169 -18.76 7.45 2.21
N GLU A 170 -19.90 6.97 1.70
CA GLU A 170 -20.58 5.83 2.30
C GLU A 170 -19.85 4.51 1.99
N LEU A 171 -19.26 4.36 0.80
CA LEU A 171 -18.38 3.22 0.50
C LEU A 171 -17.21 3.15 1.47
N LYS A 172 -16.50 4.27 1.69
CA LYS A 172 -15.39 4.35 2.66
C LYS A 172 -15.85 3.94 4.06
N ARG A 173 -16.99 4.47 4.52
CA ARG A 173 -17.57 4.12 5.83
C ARG A 173 -17.95 2.64 5.91
N TYR A 174 -18.51 2.08 4.84
CA TYR A 174 -18.87 0.68 4.74
C TYR A 174 -17.62 -0.19 4.89
N VAL A 175 -16.57 0.06 4.10
CA VAL A 175 -15.30 -0.65 4.17
C VAL A 175 -14.71 -0.59 5.58
N GLN A 176 -14.57 0.62 6.14
CA GLN A 176 -13.98 0.84 7.47
C GLN A 176 -14.74 0.12 8.59
N ARG A 177 -16.08 0.10 8.55
CA ARG A 177 -16.91 -0.58 9.56
C ARG A 177 -16.71 -2.11 9.54
N HIS A 178 -16.34 -2.68 8.41
CA HIS A 178 -16.11 -4.12 8.28
C HIS A 178 -14.65 -4.51 8.56
N MET A 179 -13.73 -3.55 8.72
CA MET A 179 -12.36 -3.85 9.11
C MET A 179 -12.29 -4.35 10.55
N TYR A 180 -11.40 -5.29 10.81
CA TYR A 180 -11.14 -5.76 12.17
C TYR A 180 -10.50 -4.67 13.04
N THR A 181 -11.01 -4.51 14.25
CA THR A 181 -10.43 -3.68 15.31
C THR A 181 -9.99 -4.60 16.45
N PRO A 182 -8.74 -4.47 16.95
CA PRO A 182 -8.20 -5.31 18.00
C PRO A 182 -8.72 -4.93 19.40
N ASP A 183 -10.02 -4.70 19.52
CA ASP A 183 -10.69 -4.39 20.79
C ASP A 183 -11.29 -5.67 21.39
N TYR A 184 -11.12 -5.86 22.70
CA TYR A 184 -11.79 -6.93 23.41
C TYR A 184 -13.30 -6.74 23.35
N ARG A 185 -14.01 -7.78 22.89
CA ARG A 185 -15.47 -7.79 22.89
C ARG A 185 -15.98 -8.41 24.18
N SER A 186 -17.06 -7.85 24.72
CA SER A 186 -17.77 -8.48 25.83
C SER A 186 -18.27 -9.86 25.38
N LEU A 187 -17.87 -10.90 26.11
CA LEU A 187 -18.43 -12.24 25.98
C LEU A 187 -19.71 -12.42 26.79
N VAL A 188 -20.00 -11.46 27.68
CA VAL A 188 -21.25 -11.42 28.44
C VAL A 188 -22.32 -10.78 27.56
N PRO A 189 -23.44 -11.48 27.30
CA PRO A 189 -24.58 -10.89 26.58
C PRO A 189 -25.05 -9.60 27.27
N PRO A 190 -25.50 -8.59 26.52
CA PRO A 190 -26.08 -7.40 27.12
C PRO A 190 -27.28 -7.79 27.99
N LEU A 191 -27.34 -7.25 29.21
CA LEU A 191 -28.45 -7.47 30.13
C LEU A 191 -29.75 -6.95 29.51
N ASP A 192 -30.69 -7.84 29.28
CA ASP A 192 -32.04 -7.49 28.84
C ASP A 192 -32.85 -6.98 30.03
N ASN A 193 -32.76 -5.67 30.28
CA ASN A 193 -33.51 -5.01 31.36
C ASN A 193 -35.03 -5.08 31.16
N SER A 194 -35.54 -5.47 29.98
CA SER A 194 -36.97 -5.69 29.76
C SER A 194 -37.48 -7.01 30.35
N LYS A 195 -36.56 -7.92 30.73
CA LYS A 195 -36.87 -9.21 31.37
C LYS A 195 -36.52 -9.26 32.86
N MET A 196 -36.03 -8.17 33.43
CA MET A 196 -35.82 -8.10 34.88
C MET A 196 -37.18 -8.00 35.58
N PRO A 197 -37.56 -8.96 36.45
CA PRO A 197 -38.74 -8.79 37.28
C PRO A 197 -38.57 -7.54 38.13
N ALA A 198 -39.60 -6.70 38.20
CA ALA A 198 -39.61 -5.52 39.06
C ALA A 198 -39.19 -5.95 40.47
N SER A 199 -38.08 -5.41 40.96
CA SER A 199 -37.54 -5.75 42.27
C SER A 199 -38.49 -5.22 43.34
N HIS A 200 -39.49 -6.02 43.72
CA HIS A 200 -40.25 -5.83 44.94
C HIS A 200 -39.40 -6.29 46.13
N HIS A 201 -38.44 -5.46 46.51
CA HIS A 201 -37.92 -5.48 47.87
C HIS A 201 -38.57 -4.33 48.64
N GLN A 202 -39.80 -4.59 49.09
CA GLN A 202 -40.34 -3.96 50.28
C GLN A 202 -39.60 -4.55 51.49
N ARG A 203 -38.94 -3.70 52.25
CA ARG A 203 -38.84 -3.80 53.71
C ARG A 203 -39.02 -2.42 54.30
#